data_AF-A0A5D6Y2A9-F1
#
_entry.id   AF-A0A5D6Y2A9-F1
#
_cell.length_a   1.000
_cell.length_b   1.000
_cell.length_c   1.000
_cell.angle_alpha   90.00
_cell.angle_beta   90.00
_cell.angle_gamma   90.00
#
_symmetry.space_group_name_H-M   'P 1'
#
loop_
_entity.id
_entity.type
_entity.pdbx_description
1 polymer ?
#
loop_
_entity_poly.entity_id
_entity_poly.type
_entity_poly.pdbx_seq_one_letter_code
_entity_poly.pdbx_strand_id
1 'polypeptide(L)'
;MKAPRAERGPVPISGYLHKMKSTERVLASQWNKRFFALEGRVLKYYQHESSLEASKTIDLLSIESIRRFENGDHGVFSFVLKTPARSYFLRAESKGDMKRWVRGLRDQQDLWRAKEDKGAATAGGDPAATTARKPKHYSDIPFGTPTLVFSQRSASSLHV
;
A
#
# COMPACT_ATOMS: atom_id res chain seq x y z
N MET A 1 34.69 -20.83 0.81
CA MET A 1 33.71 -20.46 1.86
C MET A 1 32.46 -19.93 1.17
N LYS A 2 31.34 -20.67 1.22
CA LYS A 2 30.08 -20.28 0.57
C LYS A 2 29.36 -19.33 1.53
N ALA A 3 29.16 -18.07 1.11
CA ALA A 3 28.41 -17.10 1.92
C ALA A 3 27.06 -17.71 2.36
N PRO A 4 26.61 -17.47 3.60
CA PRO A 4 25.32 -17.98 4.04
C PRO A 4 24.27 -17.49 3.06
N ARG A 5 23.51 -18.43 2.50
CA ARG A 5 22.35 -18.16 1.67
C ARG A 5 21.42 -17.32 2.54
N ALA A 6 21.52 -16.00 2.39
CA ALA A 6 20.63 -15.05 3.01
C ALA A 6 19.23 -15.64 2.87
N GLU A 7 18.54 -15.77 4.00
CA GLU A 7 17.12 -16.07 4.00
C GLU A 7 16.52 -15.25 2.86
N ARG A 8 15.86 -15.91 1.91
CA ARG A 8 15.29 -15.23 0.74
C ARG A 8 14.07 -14.45 1.20
N GLY A 9 14.32 -13.46 2.05
CA GLY A 9 13.47 -12.34 2.25
C GLY A 9 13.22 -11.69 0.89
N PRO A 10 12.11 -10.95 0.80
CA PRO A 10 11.68 -10.35 -0.44
C PRO A 10 12.83 -9.68 -1.19
N VAL A 11 13.13 -10.16 -2.40
CA VAL A 11 14.29 -9.68 -3.17
C VAL A 11 14.04 -8.21 -3.52
N PRO A 12 14.86 -7.27 -3.01
CA PRO A 12 14.75 -5.88 -3.40
C PRO A 12 15.06 -5.79 -4.89
N ILE A 13 14.09 -5.29 -5.66
CA ILE A 13 14.30 -4.98 -7.07
C ILE A 13 14.42 -3.47 -7.20
N SER A 14 15.52 -3.02 -7.80
CA SER A 14 15.75 -1.62 -8.11
C SER A 14 16.32 -1.48 -9.50
N GLY A 15 16.17 -0.28 -10.06
CA GLY A 15 16.67 0.05 -11.38
C GLY A 15 15.83 1.11 -12.07
N TYR A 16 16.33 1.55 -13.23
CA TYR A 16 15.66 2.59 -13.99
C TYR A 16 14.49 2.04 -14.80
N LEU A 17 13.40 2.81 -14.81
CA LEU A 17 12.26 2.62 -15.70
C LEU A 17 11.92 3.95 -16.36
N HIS A 18 11.39 3.88 -17.57
CA HIS A 18 10.76 5.02 -18.22
C HIS A 18 9.33 5.11 -17.74
N LYS A 19 8.99 6.20 -17.06
CA LYS A 19 7.65 6.47 -16.53
C LYS A 19 6.98 7.54 -17.37
N MET A 20 5.79 7.25 -17.88
CA MET A 20 4.96 8.24 -18.57
C MET A 20 4.48 9.33 -17.59
N LYS A 21 4.51 10.60 -18.01
CA LYS A 21 3.90 11.69 -17.25
C LYS A 21 2.38 11.46 -17.12
N SER A 22 1.82 11.82 -15.96
CA SER A 22 0.37 12.07 -15.91
C SER A 22 0.15 13.36 -16.67
N THR A 23 -0.43 13.28 -17.85
CA THR A 23 -1.01 14.45 -18.49
C THR A 23 -2.36 14.03 -19.02
N GLU A 24 -3.37 14.88 -18.85
CA GLU A 24 -4.72 14.65 -19.37
C GLU A 24 -4.73 14.65 -20.91
N ARG A 25 -3.72 15.27 -21.54
CA ARG A 25 -3.53 15.23 -22.99
C ARG A 25 -2.66 14.04 -23.41
N VAL A 26 -3.33 12.96 -23.82
CA VAL A 26 -2.75 11.76 -24.45
C VAL A 26 -1.77 12.09 -25.60
N LEU A 27 -1.98 13.22 -26.27
CA LEU A 27 -1.16 13.71 -27.38
C LEU A 27 0.28 14.10 -26.99
N ALA A 28 0.57 14.35 -25.71
CA ALA A 28 1.91 14.71 -25.22
C ALA A 28 2.49 13.61 -24.32
N SER A 29 2.57 12.40 -24.86
CA SER A 29 3.10 11.20 -24.19
C SER A 29 4.61 11.33 -23.89
N GLN A 30 4.97 12.09 -22.86
CA GLN A 30 6.35 12.25 -22.41
C GLN A 30 6.74 11.17 -21.41
N TRP A 31 7.84 10.47 -21.72
CA TRP A 31 8.45 9.44 -20.90
C TRP A 31 9.67 10.00 -20.18
N ASN A 32 9.72 9.85 -18.86
CA ASN A 32 10.86 10.28 -18.05
C ASN A 32 11.57 9.07 -17.45
N LYS A 33 12.90 9.03 -17.54
CA LYS A 33 13.71 8.05 -16.79
C LYS A 33 13.64 8.37 -15.30
N ARG A 34 13.27 7.38 -14.49
CA ARG A 34 13.16 7.46 -13.02
C ARG A 34 13.76 6.21 -12.43
N PHE A 35 14.44 6.34 -11.30
CA PHE A 35 14.96 5.19 -10.56
C PHE A 35 13.85 4.65 -9.66
N PHE A 36 13.50 3.38 -9.82
CA PHE A 36 12.52 2.71 -8.97
C PHE A 36 13.24 1.77 -8.01
N ALA A 37 12.73 1.65 -6.79
CA ALA A 37 13.21 0.73 -5.78
C ALA A 37 12.03 0.10 -5.03
N LEU A 38 12.00 -1.23 -4.99
CA LEU A 38 11.06 -2.00 -4.20
C LEU A 38 11.72 -2.40 -2.87
N GLU A 39 11.22 -1.83 -1.78
CA GLU A 39 11.71 -2.03 -0.43
C GLU A 39 10.58 -2.60 0.43
N GLY A 40 10.60 -3.91 0.66
CA GLY A 40 9.54 -4.59 1.39
C GLY A 40 8.17 -4.39 0.71
N ARG A 41 7.23 -3.76 1.43
CA ARG A 41 5.86 -3.50 0.96
C ARG A 41 5.76 -2.24 0.07
N VAL A 42 6.85 -1.51 -0.11
CA VAL A 42 6.78 -0.15 -0.63
C VAL A 42 7.58 -0.03 -1.94
N LEU A 43 6.92 0.40 -3.00
CA LEU A 43 7.56 0.79 -4.26
C LEU A 43 7.78 2.29 -4.27
N LYS A 44 9.04 2.70 -4.27
CA LYS A 44 9.46 4.11 -4.35
C LYS A 44 9.99 4.40 -5.74
N TYR A 45 9.87 5.66 -6.17
CA TYR A 45 10.68 6.15 -7.28
C TYR A 45 11.25 7.53 -7.00
N TYR A 46 12.38 7.78 -7.64
CA TYR A 46 13.25 8.92 -7.42
C TYR A 46 13.55 9.60 -8.76
N GLN A 47 13.98 10.86 -8.71
CA GLN A 47 14.45 11.56 -9.90
C GLN A 47 15.67 10.84 -10.49
N HIS A 48 16.64 10.50 -9.63
CA HIS A 48 17.85 9.75 -9.93
C HIS A 48 18.15 8.75 -8.80
N GLU A 49 19.05 7.79 -9.03
CA GLU A 49 19.45 6.81 -8.01
C GLU A 49 20.12 7.46 -6.78
N SER A 50 20.85 8.56 -6.96
CA SER A 50 21.51 9.30 -5.88
C SER A 50 20.58 10.26 -5.13
N SER A 51 19.30 10.34 -5.49
CA SER A 51 18.36 11.24 -4.81
C SER A 51 18.03 10.70 -3.42
N LEU A 52 18.16 11.57 -2.40
CA LEU A 52 17.84 11.22 -1.02
C LEU A 52 16.33 11.05 -0.80
N GLU A 53 15.52 11.87 -1.48
CA GLU A 53 14.07 11.89 -1.31
C GLU A 53 13.34 11.18 -2.45
N ALA A 54 12.41 10.30 -2.08
CA ALA A 54 11.53 9.66 -3.04
C ALA A 54 10.54 10.68 -3.61
N SER A 55 10.45 10.76 -4.93
CA SER A 55 9.44 11.57 -5.62
C SER A 55 8.02 11.06 -5.34
N LYS A 56 7.86 9.74 -5.16
CA LYS A 56 6.61 9.15 -4.68
C LYS A 56 6.86 7.79 -4.05
N THR A 57 5.96 7.47 -3.14
CA THR A 57 5.86 6.19 -2.44
C THR A 57 4.53 5.55 -2.82
N ILE A 58 4.56 4.28 -3.22
CA ILE A 58 3.39 3.50 -3.63
C ILE A 58 3.35 2.26 -2.74
N ASP A 59 2.25 2.07 -2.01
CA ASP A 59 2.02 0.84 -1.26
C ASP A 59 1.69 -0.29 -2.25
N LEU A 60 2.42 -1.41 -2.18
CA LEU A 60 2.18 -2.55 -3.05
C LEU A 60 0.79 -3.12 -2.89
N LEU A 61 0.23 -3.13 -1.69
CA LEU A 61 -1.08 -3.74 -1.47
C LEU A 61 -2.21 -2.87 -2.04
N SER A 62 -1.95 -1.58 -2.25
CA SER A 62 -2.88 -0.66 -2.94
C SER A 62 -2.89 -0.82 -4.47
N ILE A 63 -1.96 -1.60 -5.05
CA ILE A 63 -1.93 -1.83 -6.49
C ILE A 63 -3.01 -2.86 -6.85
N GLU A 64 -4.07 -2.38 -7.49
CA GLU A 64 -5.23 -3.18 -7.92
C GLU A 64 -4.87 -4.17 -9.04
N SER A 65 -3.98 -3.78 -9.96
CA SER A 65 -3.57 -4.67 -11.05
C SER A 65 -2.20 -4.31 -11.64
N ILE A 66 -1.51 -5.35 -12.11
CA ILE A 66 -0.23 -5.26 -12.82
C ILE A 66 -0.38 -5.94 -14.19
N ARG A 67 -0.45 -5.14 -15.26
CA ARG A 67 -0.66 -5.65 -16.64
C ARG A 67 0.55 -5.41 -17.53
N ARG A 68 0.96 -6.43 -18.29
CA ARG A 68 2.07 -6.38 -19.26
C ARG A 68 1.56 -6.00 -20.65
N PHE A 69 2.41 -5.33 -21.41
CA PHE A 69 2.23 -5.01 -22.83
C PHE A 69 3.53 -5.34 -23.54
N GLU A 70 3.53 -6.43 -24.31
CA GLU A 70 4.72 -6.80 -25.10
C GLU A 70 4.79 -5.98 -26.40
N ASN A 71 3.63 -5.60 -26.96
CA ASN A 71 3.49 -4.79 -28.16
C ASN A 71 2.20 -3.93 -28.04
N GLY A 72 2.26 -2.62 -28.32
CA GLY A 72 1.09 -1.74 -28.28
C GLY A 72 1.44 -0.25 -28.29
N ASP A 73 0.42 0.61 -28.26
CA ASP A 73 0.51 2.08 -28.39
C ASP A 73 1.42 2.75 -27.34
N HIS A 74 1.64 2.07 -26.21
CA HIS A 74 2.48 2.55 -25.11
C HIS A 74 3.95 2.08 -25.23
N GLY A 75 4.34 1.45 -26.33
CA GLY A 75 5.71 1.02 -26.62
C GLY A 75 6.06 -0.37 -26.10
N VAL A 76 7.17 -0.91 -26.61
CA VAL A 76 7.66 -2.28 -26.33
C VAL A 76 8.18 -2.40 -24.89
N PHE A 77 8.02 -3.57 -24.28
CA PHE A 77 8.49 -3.89 -22.90
C PHE A 77 7.83 -3.04 -21.80
N SER A 78 6.56 -2.71 -21.99
CA SER A 78 5.80 -1.84 -21.11
C SER A 78 4.89 -2.62 -20.17
N PHE A 79 4.56 -2.03 -19.04
CA PHE A 79 3.59 -2.53 -18.09
C PHE A 79 2.90 -1.40 -17.34
N VAL A 80 1.71 -1.67 -16.83
CA VAL A 80 0.88 -0.69 -16.11
C VAL A 80 0.60 -1.18 -14.70
N LEU A 81 0.87 -0.31 -13.73
CA LEU A 81 0.41 -0.48 -12.36
C LEU A 81 -0.84 0.38 -12.16
N LYS A 82 -1.98 -0.24 -11.90
CA LYS A 82 -3.21 0.47 -11.56
C LYS A 82 -3.32 0.61 -10.05
N THR A 83 -3.46 1.83 -9.56
CA THR A 83 -3.77 2.16 -8.17
C THR A 83 -5.09 2.94 -8.13
N PRO A 84 -5.77 3.04 -6.98
CA PRO A 84 -7.00 3.83 -6.84
C PRO A 84 -6.82 5.29 -7.26
N ALA A 85 -5.66 5.87 -6.96
CA ALA A 85 -5.36 7.27 -7.26
C ALA A 85 -5.00 7.51 -8.73
N ARG A 86 -4.33 6.55 -9.38
CA ARG A 86 -3.85 6.70 -10.77
C ARG A 86 -3.27 5.41 -11.37
N SER A 87 -3.11 5.40 -12.69
CA SER A 87 -2.32 4.41 -13.41
C SER A 87 -0.88 4.90 -13.65
N TYR A 88 0.09 4.00 -13.48
CA TYR A 88 1.50 4.22 -13.77
C TYR A 88 1.89 3.39 -15.00
N PHE A 89 2.12 4.06 -16.13
CA PHE A 89 2.67 3.44 -17.34
C PHE A 89 4.19 3.45 -17.24
N LEU A 90 4.78 2.25 -17.26
CA LEU A 90 6.19 2.01 -17.05
C LEU A 90 6.74 1.21 -18.23
N ARG A 91 7.95 1.55 -18.67
CA ARG A 91 8.65 0.86 -19.75
C ARG A 91 10.06 0.49 -19.31
N ALA A 92 10.41 -0.78 -19.47
CA ALA A 92 11.73 -1.30 -19.16
C ALA A 92 12.68 -1.18 -20.37
N GLU A 93 13.98 -1.37 -20.15
CA GLU A 93 15.00 -1.34 -21.22
C GLU A 93 14.98 -2.63 -22.07
N SER A 94 14.53 -3.75 -21.49
CA SER A 94 14.43 -5.03 -22.19
C SER A 94 13.19 -5.85 -21.80
N LYS A 95 12.86 -6.86 -22.61
CA LYS A 95 11.81 -7.86 -22.28
C LYS A 95 12.12 -8.60 -20.97
N GLY A 96 13.41 -8.89 -20.74
CA GLY A 96 13.88 -9.56 -19.52
C GLY A 96 13.61 -8.69 -18.28
N ASP A 97 13.94 -7.40 -18.36
CA ASP A 97 13.72 -6.46 -17.26
C ASP A 97 12.24 -6.25 -16.97
N MET A 98 11.40 -6.08 -18.00
CA MET A 98 9.95 -6.00 -17.82
C MET A 98 9.42 -7.23 -17.07
N LYS A 99 9.82 -8.43 -17.50
CA LYS A 99 9.41 -9.68 -16.83
C LYS A 99 9.93 -9.76 -15.40
N ARG A 100 11.18 -9.35 -15.15
CA ARG A 100 11.78 -9.28 -13.81
C ARG A 100 11.00 -8.34 -12.89
N TRP A 101 10.66 -7.15 -13.36
CA TRP A 101 9.87 -6.17 -12.60
C TRP A 101 8.48 -6.68 -12.26
N VAL A 102 7.73 -7.14 -13.27
CA VAL A 102 6.36 -7.62 -13.05
C VAL A 102 6.31 -8.82 -12.13
N ARG A 103 7.23 -9.78 -12.31
CA ARG A 103 7.32 -10.93 -11.41
C ARG A 103 7.67 -10.49 -9.99
N GLY A 104 8.72 -9.69 -9.82
CA GLY A 104 9.15 -9.28 -8.48
C GLY A 104 8.09 -8.48 -7.72
N LEU A 105 7.32 -7.62 -8.41
CA LEU A 105 6.19 -6.92 -7.79
C LEU A 105 5.07 -7.87 -7.34
N ARG A 106 4.73 -8.89 -8.14
CA ARG A 106 3.70 -9.88 -7.80
C ARG A 106 4.15 -10.79 -6.66
N ASP A 107 5.34 -11.37 -6.77
CA ASP A 107 5.94 -12.23 -5.74
C ASP A 107 5.99 -11.48 -4.39
N GLN A 108 6.28 -10.18 -4.43
CA GLN A 108 6.26 -9.31 -3.25
C GLN A 108 4.84 -9.07 -2.71
N GLN A 109 3.86 -8.74 -3.57
CA GLN A 109 2.46 -8.57 -3.14
C GLN A 109 1.95 -9.83 -2.42
N ASP A 110 2.20 -11.00 -3.00
CA ASP A 110 1.76 -12.28 -2.44
C ASP A 110 2.43 -12.56 -1.09
N LEU A 111 3.73 -12.27 -0.98
CA LEU A 111 4.47 -12.41 0.28
C LEU A 111 3.90 -11.51 1.39
N TRP A 112 3.55 -10.27 1.08
CA TRP A 112 3.00 -9.35 2.10
C TRP A 112 1.55 -9.65 2.46
N ARG A 113 0.72 -10.09 1.51
CA ARG A 113 -0.64 -10.57 1.81
C ARG A 113 -0.62 -11.77 2.74
N ALA A 114 0.23 -12.76 2.46
CA ALA A 114 0.37 -13.94 3.32
C ALA A 114 0.91 -13.59 4.73
N LYS A 115 1.70 -12.52 4.87
CA LYS A 115 2.16 -12.03 6.18
C LYS A 115 1.05 -11.36 6.97
N GLU A 116 0.18 -10.57 6.33
CA GLU A 116 -0.98 -9.97 7.00
C GLU A 116 -1.94 -11.04 7.53
N ASP A 117 -2.20 -12.09 6.75
CA ASP A 117 -3.07 -13.21 7.17
C ASP A 117 -2.50 -13.98 8.37
N LYS A 118 -1.18 -14.22 8.40
CA LYS A 118 -0.52 -14.88 9.53
C LYS A 118 -0.44 -13.99 10.77
N GLY A 119 -0.26 -12.68 10.59
CA GLY A 119 -0.32 -11.71 11.68
C GLY A 119 -1.71 -11.64 12.33
N ALA A 120 -2.77 -11.76 11.52
CA ALA A 120 -4.15 -11.85 12.01
C ALA A 120 -4.44 -13.18 12.73
N ALA A 121 -3.96 -14.31 12.20
CA ALA A 121 -4.19 -15.63 12.81
C ALA A 121 -3.49 -15.80 14.18
N THR A 122 -2.41 -15.05 14.46
CA THR A 122 -1.68 -15.13 15.74
C THR A 122 -2.26 -14.19 16.81
N ALA A 123 -3.20 -13.31 16.45
CA ALA A 123 -3.88 -12.40 17.38
C ALA A 123 -5.26 -12.92 17.88
N GLY A 124 -5.66 -14.14 17.48
CA GLY A 124 -6.98 -14.72 17.79
C GLY A 124 -6.98 -15.95 18.70
N GLY A 125 -5.89 -16.20 19.45
CA GLY A 125 -5.80 -17.33 20.37
C GLY A 125 -5.90 -16.90 21.83
N ASP A 126 -7.12 -16.85 22.38
CA ASP A 126 -7.34 -16.88 23.83
C ASP A 126 -7.08 -18.30 24.38
N PRO A 127 -6.25 -18.43 25.41
CA PRO A 127 -6.54 -19.41 26.44
C PRO A 127 -6.58 -18.78 27.85
N ALA A 128 -7.69 -19.08 28.52
CA ALA A 128 -7.87 -19.09 29.97
C ALA A 128 -8.29 -17.77 30.66
N ALA A 129 -9.60 -17.67 30.88
CA ALA A 129 -10.15 -17.00 32.05
C ALA A 129 -9.59 -17.61 33.35
N THR A 130 -9.06 -16.78 34.24
CA THR A 130 -9.01 -17.03 35.70
C THR A 130 -9.08 -15.68 36.43
N THR A 131 -10.30 -15.40 36.92
CA THR A 131 -10.72 -14.70 38.13
C THR A 131 -9.82 -13.63 38.82
N ALA A 132 -10.40 -12.44 38.99
CA ALA A 132 -10.33 -11.48 40.12
C ALA A 132 -8.94 -10.89 40.51
N ARG A 133 -8.76 -9.58 40.71
CA ARG A 133 -9.43 -8.71 41.71
C ARG A 133 -9.22 -7.21 41.40
N LYS A 134 -10.19 -6.39 41.80
CA LYS A 134 -10.18 -4.90 41.79
C LYS A 134 -9.53 -4.37 43.08
N PRO A 135 -8.86 -3.20 43.04
CA PRO A 135 -9.41 -2.07 43.79
C PRO A 135 -9.27 -0.75 42.99
N LYS A 136 -10.36 0.02 42.91
CA LYS A 136 -10.29 1.47 42.64
C LYS A 136 -10.94 2.17 43.81
N HIS A 137 -10.12 2.63 44.74
CA HIS A 137 -10.51 3.60 45.75
C HIS A 137 -9.39 4.62 45.90
N TYR A 138 -9.59 5.80 45.33
CA TYR A 138 -9.28 7.01 46.07
C TYR A 138 -10.45 7.96 45.82
N SER A 139 -11.12 8.21 46.93
CA SER A 139 -12.12 9.23 47.17
C SER A 139 -11.55 10.63 46.97
N ASP A 140 -12.44 11.61 47.09
CA ASP A 140 -12.18 13.06 47.16
C ASP A 140 -11.99 13.69 45.76
N ILE A 141 -12.99 14.37 45.21
CA ILE A 141 -13.52 15.66 45.71
C ILE A 141 -14.94 15.92 45.14
N PRO A 142 -15.78 16.74 45.82
CA PRO A 142 -17.21 16.49 45.97
C PRO A 142 -18.19 17.30 45.08
N PHE A 143 -19.41 16.74 45.04
CA PHE A 143 -20.75 17.33 45.09
C PHE A 143 -21.09 18.61 44.31
N GLY A 144 -22.05 18.46 43.39
CA GLY A 144 -22.96 19.52 42.94
C GLY A 144 -24.03 18.91 42.04
N THR A 145 -25.24 18.79 42.56
CA THR A 145 -26.34 17.92 42.09
C THR A 145 -27.22 18.60 41.02
N PRO A 146 -28.42 18.06 40.69
CA PRO A 146 -28.85 17.71 39.33
C PRO A 146 -29.84 18.74 38.79
N THR A 147 -30.49 18.52 37.64
CA THR A 147 -31.93 18.82 37.44
C THR A 147 -32.39 18.54 36.00
N LEU A 148 -33.32 17.58 35.92
CA LEU A 148 -34.56 17.50 35.11
C LEU A 148 -34.46 17.50 33.57
N VAL A 149 -34.83 16.37 32.93
CA VAL A 149 -36.09 16.07 32.21
C VAL A 149 -36.34 16.95 30.96
N PHE A 150 -36.98 16.54 29.86
CA PHE A 150 -38.12 15.65 29.66
C PHE A 150 -38.12 15.17 28.19
N SER A 151 -38.57 13.94 28.01
CA SER A 151 -39.40 13.42 26.91
C SER A 151 -39.99 14.44 25.92
N GLN A 152 -39.98 14.14 24.60
CA GLN A 152 -41.15 13.60 23.89
C GLN A 152 -40.89 13.49 22.36
N ARG A 153 -41.49 12.45 21.76
CA ARG A 153 -41.62 12.18 20.32
C ARG A 153 -42.77 12.99 19.70
N SER A 154 -42.66 13.35 18.43
CA SER A 154 -43.70 13.33 17.34
C SER A 154 -43.27 14.30 16.23
N ALA A 155 -43.13 13.91 14.96
CA ALA A 155 -44.14 13.47 13.96
C ALA A 155 -45.00 14.63 13.39
N SER A 156 -45.28 14.50 12.08
CA SER A 156 -46.13 15.35 11.21
C SER A 156 -45.43 16.55 10.57
N SER A 157 -45.70 16.98 9.34
CA SER A 157 -46.49 16.46 8.21
C SER A 157 -46.12 17.30 6.97
N LEU A 158 -46.33 16.71 5.79
CA LEU A 158 -46.50 17.31 4.46
C LEU A 158 -47.14 18.70 4.46
N HIS A 159 -46.79 19.54 3.48
CA HIS A 159 -47.74 20.27 2.62
C HIS A 159 -47.07 20.65 1.28
N VAL A 160 -47.79 20.31 0.20
CA VAL A 160 -47.89 20.88 -1.18
C VAL A 160 -46.68 21.57 -1.79
#